data_AF-A0A8S3ETD1-F1
#
_entry.id   AF-A0A8S3ETD1-F1
#
_cell.length_a   1.000
_cell.length_b   1.000
_cell.length_c   1.000
_cell.angle_alpha   90.00
_cell.angle_beta   90.00
_cell.angle_gamma   90.00
#
_symmetry.space_group_name_H-M   'P 1'
#
loop_
_entity.id
_entity.type
_entity.pdbx_description
1 polymer ?
#
loop_
_entity_poly.entity_id
_entity_poly.type
_entity_poly.pdbx_seq_one_letter_code
_entity_poly.pdbx_strand_id
1 'polypeptide(L)' 'MYKDIKQHILSCIHCRKIKPSRRKPDGHLVSIEPPRGVWERIAMDYVGPVPESASGNKY' A
#
# COMPACT_ATOMS: atom_id res chain seq x y z
N MET A 1 -11.38 -34.98 -0.99
CA MET A 1 -11.37 -34.37 0.37
C MET A 1 -10.59 -33.07 0.43
N TYR A 2 -9.24 -33.04 0.47
CA TYR A 2 -8.48 -31.77 0.61
C TYR A 2 -8.74 -30.76 -0.52
N LYS A 3 -8.91 -31.25 -1.76
CA LYS A 3 -9.24 -30.40 -2.91
C LYS A 3 -10.59 -29.71 -2.75
N ASP A 4 -11.60 -30.44 -2.27
CA ASP A 4 -12.96 -29.93 -2.07
C ASP A 4 -13.02 -28.92 -0.92
N ILE A 5 -12.30 -29.20 0.16
CA ILE A 5 -12.13 -28.28 1.29
C ILE A 5 -11.46 -26.98 0.81
N LYS A 6 -10.38 -27.09 0.03
CA LYS A 6 -9.70 -25.93 -0.56
C LYS A 6 -10.66 -25.14 -1.46
N GLN A 7 -11.42 -25.82 -2.30
CA GLN A 7 -12.38 -25.17 -3.21
C GLN A 7 -13.48 -24.44 -2.44
N HIS A 8 -14.00 -25.04 -1.38
CA HIS A 8 -14.98 -24.41 -0.49
C HIS A 8 -14.42 -23.16 0.22
N ILE A 9 -13.19 -23.24 0.74
CA ILE A 9 -12.53 -22.10 1.37
C ILE A 9 -12.30 -20.97 0.36
N LEU A 10 -11.94 -21.31 -0.90
CA LEU A 10 -11.74 -20.33 -1.98
C LEU A 10 -13.04 -19.73 -2.51
N SER A 11 -14.17 -20.43 -2.42
CA SER A 11 -15.48 -19.88 -2.81
C SER A 11 -16.13 -19.04 -1.71
N CYS A 12 -15.77 -19.24 -0.44
CA CYS A 12 -16.32 -18.49 0.68
C CYS A 12 -15.77 -17.04 0.76
N ILE A 13 -16.63 -16.07 0.44
CA ILE A 13 -16.29 -14.63 0.46
C ILE A 13 -15.83 -14.17 1.85
N HIS A 14 -16.51 -14.59 2.92
CA HIS A 14 -16.16 -14.22 4.29
C HIS A 14 -14.78 -14.75 4.67
N CYS A 15 -14.47 -16.00 4.34
CA CYS A 15 -13.14 -16.58 4.59
C CYS A 15 -12.05 -15.79 3.87
N ARG A 16 -12.28 -15.40 2.61
CA ARG A 16 -11.29 -14.64 1.82
C ARG A 16 -11.08 -13.22 2.31
N LYS A 17 -12.11 -12.55 2.82
CA LYS A 17 -12.01 -11.17 3.33
C LYS A 17 -11.38 -11.10 4.72
N ILE A 18 -11.74 -12.04 5.59
CA ILE A 18 -11.41 -11.96 7.02
C ILE A 18 -10.09 -12.66 7.34
N LYS A 19 -9.74 -13.75 6.63
CA LYS A 19 -8.49 -14.45 6.91
C LYS A 19 -7.31 -13.63 6.38
N PRO A 20 -6.36 -13.24 7.25
CA PRO A 20 -5.16 -12.54 6.79
C PRO A 20 -4.33 -13.45 5.90
N SER A 21 -3.72 -12.86 4.87
CA SER A 21 -2.78 -13.57 4.01
C SER A 21 -1.55 -13.98 4.81
N ARG A 22 -1.13 -15.23 4.67
CA ARG A 22 0.17 -15.73 5.16
C ARG A 22 1.27 -15.63 4.10
N ARG A 23 0.97 -15.06 2.93
CA ARG A 23 1.97 -14.79 1.90
C ARG A 23 3.01 -13.88 2.52
N LYS A 24 4.29 -14.21 2.32
CA LYS A 24 5.38 -13.32 2.71
C LYS A 24 5.18 -11.95 2.03
N PRO A 25 5.47 -10.83 2.72
CA PRO A 25 5.50 -9.53 2.08
C PRO A 25 6.34 -9.58 0.81
N ASP A 26 6.01 -8.70 -0.14
CA ASP A 26 6.91 -8.47 -1.26
C ASP A 26 8.29 -8.08 -0.71
N GLY A 27 9.34 -8.50 -1.44
CA GLY A 27 10.72 -8.32 -1.00
C GLY A 27 11.13 -6.85 -0.92
N HIS A 28 12.43 -6.60 -0.91
CA HIS A 28 12.94 -5.22 -0.89
C HIS A 28 12.40 -4.41 -2.09
N LEU A 29 12.15 -3.12 -1.84
CA LEU A 29 11.79 -2.19 -2.90
C LEU A 29 12.90 -2.17 -3.96
N VAL A 30 12.50 -2.17 -5.22
CA VAL A 30 13.40 -2.01 -6.36
C VAL A 30 13.48 -0.53 -6.73
N SER A 31 14.67 -0.06 -7.07
CA SER A 31 14.84 1.32 -7.55
C SER A 31 14.13 1.49 -8.88
N ILE A 32 13.47 2.64 -9.06
CA ILE A 32 12.94 3.07 -10.35
C ILE A 32 14.05 3.74 -11.17
N GLU A 33 13.88 3.78 -12.49
CA GLU A 33 14.81 4.53 -13.35
C GLU A 33 14.78 6.03 -12.96
N PRO A 34 15.96 6.65 -12.76
CA PRO A 34 16.05 8.06 -12.45
C PRO A 34 15.63 8.90 -13.66
N PRO A 35 15.02 10.09 -13.44
CA PRO A 35 14.78 11.04 -14.52
C PRO A 35 16.11 11.48 -15.16
N ARG A 36 16.08 11.67 -16.47
CA ARG A 36 17.19 12.09 -17.34
C ARG A 36 17.27 13.61 -17.51
N GLY A 37 16.19 14.34 -17.24
CA GLY A 37 16.11 15.78 -17.39
C GLY A 37 15.55 16.50 -16.16
N VAL A 38 15.82 17.80 -16.09
CA VAL A 38 15.20 18.68 -15.07
C VAL A 38 13.69 18.70 -15.30
N TRP A 39 12.92 18.61 -14.22
CA TRP A 39 11.45 18.64 -14.22
C TRP A 39 10.75 17.44 -14.90
N GLU A 40 11.47 16.38 -15.25
CA GLU A 40 10.87 15.18 -15.86
C GLU A 40 9.98 14.39 -14.87
N ARG A 41 10.28 14.48 -13.57
CA ARG A 41 9.50 13.84 -12.52
C ARG A 41 9.48 14.71 -11.26
N ILE A 42 8.28 14.96 -10.74
CA ILE A 42 8.06 15.66 -9.47
C ILE A 42 7.17 14.75 -8.62
N ALA A 43 7.60 14.48 -7.38
CA ALA A 43 6.79 13.85 -6.36
C ALA A 43 6.51 14.87 -5.27
N MET A 44 5.26 14.96 -4.82
CA MET A 44 4.82 15.84 -3.74
C MET A 44 3.87 15.08 -2.84
N ASP A 45 3.94 15.37 -1.56
CA ASP A 45 3.01 14.86 -0.55
C ASP A 45 2.80 15.94 0.51
N TYR A 46 1.67 15.87 1.20
CA TYR A 46 1.38 16.79 2.31
C TYR A 46 2.00 16.25 3.60
N VAL A 47 2.49 17.17 4.44
CA VAL A 47 2.94 16.83 5.78
C VAL A 47 1.96 17.41 6.78
N GLY A 48 1.33 16.57 7.59
CA GLY A 48 0.52 17.07 8.70
C GLY A 48 -0.34 16.03 9.42
N PRO A 49 -1.07 16.48 10.46
CA PRO A 49 -1.10 17.86 10.95
C PRO A 49 0.20 18.30 11.62
N VAL A 50 0.60 19.56 11.38
CA VAL A 50 1.68 20.25 12.10
C VAL A 50 1.11 21.26 13.09
N PRO A 51 1.88 21.72 14.09
CA PRO A 51 1.45 22.80 14.97
C PRO A 51 0.99 24.04 14.17
N GLU A 52 -0.11 24.64 14.60
CA GLU A 52 -0.70 25.79 13.92
C GLU A 52 0.28 26.98 13.90
N SER A 53 0.56 27.50 12.71
CA SER A 53 1.31 28.76 12.60
C SER A 53 0.48 29.92 13.13
N ALA A 54 1.11 31.06 13.42
CA ALA A 54 0.39 32.28 13.82
C ALA A 54 -0.65 32.76 12.78
N SER A 55 -0.51 32.32 11.52
CA SER A 55 -1.44 32.60 10.43
C SER A 55 -2.48 31.50 10.20
N GLY A 56 -2.55 30.48 11.07
CA GLY A 56 -3.56 29.43 11.01
C GLY A 56 -3.23 28.20 10.17
N ASN A 57 -2.00 28.05 9.67
CA ASN A 57 -1.63 26.93 8.80
C ASN A 57 -1.28 25.68 9.61
N LYS A 58 -1.77 24.51 9.18
CA LYS A 58 -1.58 23.20 9.85
C LYS A 58 -1.15 22.06 8.92
N TYR A 59 -1.07 22.34 7.62
CA TYR A 59 -0.80 21.40 6.54
C TYR A 59 -0.08 22.12 5.40
#